data_AF-U1PIG1-F1
#
_entry.id   AF-U1PIG1-F1
#
_cell.length_a   1.000
_cell.length_b   1.000
_cell.length_c   1.000
_cell.angle_alpha   90.00
_cell.angle_beta   90.00
_cell.angle_gamma   90.00
#
_symmetry.space_group_name_H-M   'P 1'
#
loop_
_entity.id
_entity.type
_entity.pdbx_description
1 polymer ?
#
loop_
_entity_poly.entity_id
_entity_poly.type
_entity_poly.pdbx_seq_one_letter_code
_entity_poly.pdbx_strand_id
1 'polypeptide(L)'
;MVRETEQIVLESLCEKITDRFEYIAEIYVAHAPSALDVSWLHITVHTTEADSLKQSLEITTAEKSAVMVDTGRAKPLSIPFDVMATIDGPGHRQGINGTTVYMNDRVMSADSRELDTGLLMLRQKLAGECPSCGDSVESFSNHYKKSRICRERERI
;
A
#
# COMPACT_ATOMS: atom_id res chain seq x y z
N MET A 1 7.91 -9.92 30.08
CA MET A 1 7.18 -8.76 29.52
C MET A 1 6.52 -9.19 28.23
N VAL A 2 5.20 -9.26 28.19
CA VAL A 2 4.45 -9.36 26.93
C VAL A 2 4.59 -8.00 26.26
N ARG A 3 5.28 -7.92 25.12
CA ARG A 3 5.33 -6.68 24.34
C ARG A 3 4.00 -6.56 23.63
N GLU A 4 3.15 -5.66 24.09
CA GLU A 4 1.88 -5.35 23.42
C GLU A 4 2.18 -4.80 22.03
N THR A 5 1.61 -5.41 21.00
CA THR A 5 1.70 -4.91 19.63
C THR A 5 0.55 -3.96 19.43
N GLU A 6 0.83 -2.69 19.13
CA GLU A 6 -0.22 -1.73 18.79
C GLU A 6 -0.79 -2.11 17.42
N GLN A 7 -2.11 -2.24 17.38
CA GLN A 7 -2.85 -2.55 16.16
C GLN A 7 -3.53 -1.28 15.66
N ILE A 8 -3.21 -0.88 14.43
CA ILE A 8 -3.83 0.26 13.75
C ILE A 8 -4.59 -0.24 12.52
N VAL A 9 -5.80 0.25 12.28
CA VAL A 9 -6.53 -0.07 11.05
C VAL A 9 -5.87 0.63 9.86
N LEU A 10 -5.81 -0.02 8.70
CA LEU A 10 -5.17 0.50 7.49
C LEU A 10 -5.66 1.91 7.10
N GLU A 11 -6.96 2.13 7.19
CA GLU A 11 -7.61 3.42 6.96
C GLU A 11 -7.05 4.49 7.89
N SER A 12 -7.07 4.24 9.20
CA SER A 12 -6.54 5.16 10.20
C SER A 12 -5.04 5.39 10.07
N LEU A 13 -4.28 4.40 9.57
CA LEU A 13 -2.88 4.57 9.25
C LEU A 13 -2.69 5.57 8.11
N CYS A 14 -3.48 5.45 7.04
CA CYS A 14 -3.45 6.39 5.92
C CYS A 14 -3.95 7.78 6.31
N GLU A 15 -4.99 7.89 7.13
CA GLU A 15 -5.49 9.17 7.68
C GLU A 15 -4.40 9.90 8.48
N LYS A 16 -3.70 9.18 9.38
CA LYS A 16 -2.57 9.77 10.13
C LYS A 16 -1.43 10.23 9.23
N ILE A 17 -1.20 9.54 8.10
CA ILE A 17 -0.21 9.94 7.11
C ILE A 17 -0.67 11.23 6.39
N THR A 18 -1.93 11.29 5.96
CA THR A 18 -2.48 12.46 5.27
C THR A 18 -2.59 13.68 6.17
N ASP A 19 -2.87 13.50 7.46
CA ASP A 19 -2.92 14.60 8.43
C ASP A 19 -1.54 15.19 8.75
N ARG A 20 -0.47 14.46 8.45
CA ARG A 20 0.91 14.87 8.76
C ARG A 20 1.52 15.81 7.72
N PHE A 21 1.04 15.76 6.48
CA PHE A 21 1.62 16.49 5.35
C PHE A 21 0.55 17.32 4.65
N GLU A 22 0.85 18.56 4.32
CA GLU A 22 -0.08 19.42 3.58
C GLU A 22 -0.26 18.96 2.13
N TYR A 23 0.79 18.35 1.57
CA TYR A 23 0.85 17.85 0.21
C TYR A 23 1.49 16.47 0.16
N ILE A 24 0.73 15.52 -0.40
CA ILE A 24 1.21 14.19 -0.75
C ILE A 24 1.03 14.02 -2.25
N ALA A 25 2.09 13.59 -2.93
CA ALA A 25 2.06 13.26 -4.34
C ALA A 25 1.65 11.79 -4.57
N GLU A 26 2.17 10.88 -3.76
CA GLU A 26 1.88 9.44 -3.85
C GLU A 26 1.99 8.77 -2.48
N ILE A 27 1.11 7.81 -2.20
CA ILE A 27 1.32 6.81 -1.15
C ILE A 27 1.42 5.45 -1.84
N TYR A 28 2.58 4.81 -1.72
CA TYR A 28 2.86 3.50 -2.29
C TYR A 28 3.10 2.47 -1.20
N VAL A 29 2.48 1.30 -1.32
CA VAL A 29 2.61 0.19 -0.38
C VAL A 29 3.28 -0.98 -1.08
N ALA A 30 4.55 -1.22 -0.81
CA ALA A 30 5.25 -2.39 -1.29
C ALA A 30 4.85 -3.62 -0.47
N HIS A 31 4.59 -4.73 -1.16
CA HIS A 31 4.18 -5.99 -0.56
C HIS A 31 4.65 -7.16 -1.44
N ALA A 32 4.65 -8.37 -0.87
CA ALA A 32 4.97 -9.58 -1.63
C ALA A 32 3.98 -9.82 -2.79
N PRO A 33 4.40 -10.47 -3.89
CA PRO A 33 3.58 -10.73 -5.07
C PRO A 33 2.57 -11.88 -4.92
N SER A 34 2.41 -12.38 -3.70
CA SER A 34 1.53 -13.47 -3.32
C SER A 34 1.00 -13.15 -1.94
N ALA A 35 -0.32 -13.23 -1.77
CA ALA A 35 -0.99 -12.92 -0.51
C ALA A 35 -0.52 -13.80 0.65
N LEU A 36 -0.16 -15.06 0.36
CA LEU A 36 0.34 -16.01 1.35
C LEU A 36 1.75 -15.66 1.87
N ASP A 37 2.49 -14.85 1.11
CA ASP A 37 3.88 -14.50 1.40
C ASP A 37 4.03 -13.09 2.00
N VAL A 38 2.93 -12.35 2.19
CA VAL A 38 2.99 -11.00 2.76
C VAL A 38 3.25 -11.09 4.26
N SER A 39 4.51 -10.86 4.65
CA SER A 39 4.95 -10.80 6.05
C SER A 39 5.24 -9.39 6.54
N TRP A 40 5.27 -8.41 5.63
CA TRP A 40 5.63 -7.03 5.91
C TRP A 40 5.08 -6.07 4.84
N LEU A 41 4.70 -4.85 5.24
CA LEU A 41 4.34 -3.76 4.33
C LEU A 41 5.33 -2.60 4.44
N HIS A 42 5.91 -2.18 3.32
CA HIS A 42 6.73 -0.95 3.27
C HIS A 42 5.90 0.16 2.65
N ILE A 43 5.59 1.19 3.43
CA ILE A 43 4.77 2.32 2.99
C ILE A 43 5.68 3.49 2.69
N THR A 44 5.69 3.94 1.44
CA THR A 44 6.46 5.10 0.97
C THR A 44 5.52 6.25 0.63
N VAL A 45 5.74 7.39 1.27
CA VAL A 45 5.00 8.63 1.08
C VAL A 45 5.88 9.60 0.29
N HIS A 46 5.49 9.93 -0.93
CA HIS A 46 6.19 10.93 -1.74
C HIS A 46 5.60 12.29 -1.44
N THR A 47 6.43 13.19 -0.91
CA THR A 47 6.04 14.55 -0.53
C THR A 47 7.25 15.48 -0.62
N THR A 48 7.00 16.75 -0.93
CA THR A 48 8.02 17.80 -0.89
C THR A 48 8.38 18.24 0.52
N GLU A 49 7.62 17.80 1.52
CA GLU A 49 7.78 18.17 2.93
C GLU A 49 8.70 17.21 3.71
N ALA A 50 9.19 16.15 3.08
CA ALA A 50 10.14 15.25 3.72
C ALA A 50 11.51 15.95 3.90
N ASP A 51 12.15 15.70 5.04
CA ASP A 51 13.45 16.31 5.38
C ASP A 51 14.63 15.67 4.63
N SER A 52 14.40 14.53 3.97
CA SER A 52 15.44 13.79 3.25
C SER A 52 14.87 12.82 2.22
N LEU A 53 15.76 12.19 1.45
CA LEU A 53 15.41 11.12 0.52
C LEU A 53 14.88 9.85 1.23
N LYS A 54 15.13 9.70 2.53
CA LYS A 54 14.68 8.56 3.33
C LYS A 54 14.43 8.99 4.77
N GLN A 55 13.23 9.48 5.04
CA GLN A 55 12.81 9.87 6.38
C GLN A 55 11.86 8.81 6.96
N SER A 56 12.32 8.01 7.91
CA SER A 56 11.44 7.10 8.64
C SER A 56 10.41 7.90 9.44
N LEU A 57 9.14 7.49 9.39
CA LEU A 57 8.06 8.11 10.14
C LEU A 57 7.58 7.20 11.26
N GLU A 58 7.60 7.72 12.48
CA GLU A 58 6.91 7.10 13.61
C GLU A 58 5.43 7.52 13.59
N ILE A 59 4.56 6.63 13.11
CA ILE A 59 3.10 6.86 13.04
C ILE A 59 2.36 6.29 14.27
N THR A 60 3.02 5.39 14.99
CA THR A 60 2.51 4.70 16.18
C THR A 60 3.47 4.88 17.34
N THR A 61 2.97 4.82 18.57
CA THR A 61 3.79 4.97 19.77
C THR A 61 4.46 3.68 20.25
N ALA A 62 4.01 2.52 19.75
CA ALA A 62 4.59 1.23 20.13
C ALA A 62 5.87 0.87 19.39
N GLU A 63 6.77 0.16 20.07
CA GLU A 63 8.00 -0.44 19.51
C GLU A 63 7.70 -1.51 18.42
N LYS A 64 6.52 -2.10 18.46
CA LYS A 64 6.02 -3.06 17.47
C LYS A 64 4.60 -2.68 17.11
N SER A 65 4.39 -2.41 15.83
CA SER A 65 3.09 -2.06 15.29
C SER A 65 2.74 -2.96 14.14
N ALA A 66 1.49 -3.37 14.08
CA ALA A 66 0.94 -4.09 12.96
C ALA A 66 -0.28 -3.33 12.44
N VAL A 67 -0.43 -3.32 11.12
CA VAL A 67 -1.63 -2.82 10.49
C VAL A 67 -2.65 -3.95 10.38
N MET A 68 -3.86 -3.65 10.80
CA MET A 68 -5.03 -4.51 10.68
C MET A 68 -5.68 -4.24 9.33
N VAL A 69 -5.71 -5.26 8.48
CA VAL A 69 -6.32 -5.22 7.16
C VAL A 69 -7.51 -6.16 7.14
N ASP A 70 -8.70 -5.60 7.06
CA ASP A 70 -9.88 -6.38 6.72
C ASP A 70 -9.86 -6.70 5.21
N THR A 71 -9.79 -8.00 4.90
CA THR A 71 -9.79 -8.50 3.51
C THR A 71 -11.16 -9.02 3.09
N GLY A 72 -12.19 -8.91 3.94
CA GLY A 72 -13.50 -9.53 3.73
C GLY A 72 -13.49 -11.05 3.88
N ARG A 73 -12.38 -11.64 4.34
CA ARG A 73 -12.23 -13.08 4.64
C ARG A 73 -12.45 -13.37 6.13
N ALA A 74 -12.24 -14.62 6.54
CA ALA A 74 -12.62 -15.10 7.88
C ALA A 74 -11.94 -14.36 9.05
N LYS A 75 -10.69 -13.90 8.91
CA LYS A 75 -10.00 -13.09 9.93
C LYS A 75 -9.23 -11.95 9.27
N PRO A 76 -9.28 -10.73 9.84
CA PRO A 76 -8.39 -9.64 9.43
C PRO A 76 -6.92 -10.06 9.51
N LEU A 77 -6.11 -9.57 8.58
CA LEU A 77 -4.68 -9.77 8.60
C LEU A 77 -4.03 -8.76 9.54
N SER A 78 -3.09 -9.22 10.35
CA SER A 78 -2.25 -8.36 11.19
C SER A 78 -0.84 -8.39 10.61
N ILE A 79 -0.46 -7.35 9.86
CA ILE A 79 0.79 -7.31 9.10
C ILE A 79 1.70 -6.23 9.68
N PRO A 80 2.93 -6.56 10.09
CA PRO A 80 3.93 -5.55 10.45
C PRO A 80 4.19 -4.57 9.30
N PHE A 81 4.53 -3.33 9.63
CA PHE A 81 4.79 -2.31 8.62
C PHE A 81 5.87 -1.30 9.04
N ASP A 82 6.42 -0.60 8.06
CA ASP A 82 7.11 0.68 8.26
C ASP A 82 6.58 1.74 7.31
N VAL A 83 6.76 2.99 7.71
CA VAL A 83 6.40 4.16 6.91
C VAL A 83 7.63 5.03 6.74
N MET A 84 7.88 5.44 5.50
CA MET A 84 8.93 6.35 5.13
C MET A 84 8.36 7.48 4.28
N ALA A 85 8.76 8.72 4.54
CA ALA A 85 8.57 9.84 3.63
C ALA A 85 9.83 10.08 2.79
N THR A 86 9.65 10.55 1.56
CA THR A 86 10.74 10.88 0.65
C THR A 86 10.39 12.04 -0.25
N ILE A 87 11.41 12.85 -0.57
CA ILE A 87 11.39 13.86 -1.63
C ILE A 87 11.72 13.30 -3.02
N ASP A 88 11.94 11.98 -3.13
CA ASP A 88 12.12 11.33 -4.43
C ASP A 88 10.85 11.47 -5.30
N GLY A 89 11.02 11.31 -6.60
CA GLY A 89 9.91 11.46 -7.55
C GLY A 89 8.83 10.39 -7.35
N PRO A 90 7.54 10.74 -7.36
CA PRO A 90 6.45 9.77 -7.37
C PRO A 90 6.42 9.00 -8.71
N GLY A 91 5.53 8.02 -8.79
CA GLY A 91 5.24 7.29 -10.02
C GLY A 91 5.61 5.81 -9.93
N HIS A 92 5.46 5.23 -8.74
CA HIS A 92 5.62 3.79 -8.61
C HIS A 92 4.64 3.09 -9.56
N ARG A 93 5.18 2.14 -10.33
CA ARG A 93 4.33 1.32 -11.18
C ARG A 93 3.51 0.40 -10.29
N GLN A 94 2.20 0.61 -10.28
CA GLN A 94 1.25 -0.38 -9.79
C GLN A 94 1.55 -1.74 -10.45
N GLY A 95 1.60 -2.80 -9.64
CA GLY A 95 1.83 -4.13 -10.18
C GLY A 95 2.07 -5.20 -9.13
N ILE A 96 2.93 -6.16 -9.46
CA ILE A 96 3.10 -7.37 -8.65
C ILE A 96 3.68 -7.12 -7.25
N ASN A 97 4.55 -6.11 -7.08
CA ASN A 97 5.35 -5.92 -5.87
C ASN A 97 4.87 -4.74 -5.00
N GLY A 98 3.69 -4.23 -5.29
CA GLY A 98 3.10 -3.17 -4.50
C GLY A 98 1.90 -2.51 -5.15
N THR A 99 1.33 -1.62 -4.37
CA THR A 99 0.09 -0.93 -4.68
C THR A 99 0.22 0.53 -4.31
N THR A 100 0.10 1.41 -5.30
CA THR A 100 -0.14 2.84 -5.13
C THR A 100 -1.55 2.99 -4.59
N VAL A 101 -1.67 3.32 -3.30
CA VAL A 101 -2.97 3.51 -2.63
C VAL A 101 -3.52 4.92 -2.84
N TYR A 102 -2.66 5.88 -3.17
CA TYR A 102 -3.06 7.25 -3.52
C TYR A 102 -2.07 7.86 -4.51
N MET A 103 -2.57 8.59 -5.51
CA MET A 103 -1.80 9.34 -6.49
C MET A 103 -2.49 10.66 -6.77
N ASN A 104 -1.81 11.78 -6.51
CA ASN A 104 -2.35 13.11 -6.75
C ASN A 104 -2.50 13.38 -8.26
N ASP A 105 -3.55 14.09 -8.66
CA ASP A 105 -3.87 14.42 -10.05
C ASP A 105 -2.87 15.39 -10.71
N ARG A 106 -2.01 16.03 -9.92
CA ARG A 106 -0.95 16.91 -10.42
C ARG A 106 0.35 16.18 -10.74
N VAL A 107 0.46 14.88 -10.46
CA VAL A 107 1.64 14.09 -10.81
C VAL A 107 1.66 13.86 -12.32
N MET A 108 2.64 14.47 -13.00
CA MET A 108 2.75 14.36 -14.45
C MET A 108 3.00 12.92 -14.90
N SER A 109 2.26 12.48 -15.93
CA SER A 109 2.40 11.14 -16.55
C SER A 109 1.97 9.96 -15.66
N ALA A 110 1.27 10.21 -14.57
CA ALA A 110 0.61 9.18 -13.76
C ALA A 110 -0.90 9.42 -13.73
N ASP A 111 -1.67 8.33 -13.75
CA ASP A 111 -3.11 8.41 -13.57
C ASP A 111 -3.43 8.69 -12.09
N SER A 112 -4.34 9.63 -11.85
CA SER A 112 -4.76 10.00 -10.50
C SER A 112 -5.46 8.83 -9.81
N ARG A 113 -5.26 8.68 -8.50
CA ARG A 113 -5.92 7.66 -7.70
C ARG A 113 -6.35 8.19 -6.35
N GLU A 114 -7.65 8.11 -6.10
CA GLU A 114 -8.23 8.38 -4.80
C GLU A 114 -7.87 7.29 -3.80
N LEU A 115 -7.71 7.71 -2.53
CA LEU A 115 -7.25 6.85 -1.45
C LEU A 115 -8.14 5.61 -1.28
N ASP A 116 -9.47 5.78 -1.27
CA ASP A 116 -10.42 4.68 -1.10
C ASP A 116 -10.30 3.62 -2.19
N THR A 117 -10.12 4.05 -3.45
CA THR A 117 -9.92 3.15 -4.59
C THR A 117 -8.64 2.35 -4.41
N GLY A 118 -7.53 3.01 -4.07
CA GLY A 118 -6.26 2.33 -3.90
C GLY A 118 -6.22 1.41 -2.67
N LEU A 119 -6.89 1.77 -1.59
CA LEU A 119 -7.08 0.92 -0.40
C LEU A 119 -7.89 -0.34 -0.73
N LEU A 120 -8.95 -0.22 -1.53
CA LEU A 120 -9.72 -1.38 -2.00
C LEU A 120 -8.82 -2.33 -2.82
N MET A 121 -8.03 -1.80 -3.75
CA MET A 121 -7.11 -2.61 -4.55
C MET A 121 -6.06 -3.31 -3.67
N LEU A 122 -5.53 -2.63 -2.65
CA LEU A 122 -4.57 -3.22 -1.72
C LEU A 122 -5.24 -4.35 -0.92
N ARG A 123 -6.45 -4.17 -0.40
CA ARG A 123 -7.19 -5.23 0.30
C ARG A 123 -7.42 -6.46 -0.58
N GLN A 124 -7.85 -6.26 -1.82
CA GLN A 124 -8.01 -7.36 -2.79
C GLN A 124 -6.70 -8.10 -3.00
N LYS A 125 -5.59 -7.39 -3.18
CA LYS A 125 -4.28 -8.02 -3.34
C LYS A 125 -3.80 -8.79 -2.13
N LEU A 126 -3.99 -8.24 -0.93
CA LEU A 126 -3.68 -8.90 0.32
C LEU A 126 -4.61 -10.09 0.59
N ALA A 127 -5.81 -10.10 0.00
CA ALA A 127 -6.67 -11.27 -0.05
C ALA A 127 -6.20 -12.29 -1.10
N GLY A 128 -5.34 -11.93 -2.06
CA GLY A 128 -5.01 -12.78 -3.20
C GLY A 128 -6.15 -12.79 -4.22
N GLU A 129 -6.72 -11.62 -4.48
CA GLU A 129 -7.73 -11.37 -5.51
C GLU A 129 -7.19 -10.32 -6.49
N CYS A 130 -7.40 -10.53 -7.79
CA CYS A 130 -7.01 -9.56 -8.81
C CYS A 130 -7.93 -8.33 -8.79
N PRO A 131 -7.41 -7.11 -8.56
CA PRO A 131 -8.26 -5.92 -8.57
C PRO A 131 -8.94 -5.63 -9.91
N SER A 132 -8.39 -6.16 -11.02
CA SER A 132 -8.90 -5.91 -12.37
C SER A 132 -9.99 -6.87 -12.83
N CYS A 133 -10.04 -8.10 -12.30
CA CYS A 133 -11.01 -9.11 -12.74
C CYS A 133 -11.75 -9.83 -11.60
N GLY A 134 -11.35 -9.63 -10.34
CA GLY A 134 -11.96 -10.29 -9.18
C GLY A 134 -11.58 -11.76 -9.02
N ASP A 135 -10.71 -12.31 -9.88
CA ASP A 135 -10.30 -13.72 -9.77
C ASP A 135 -9.42 -13.93 -8.53
N SER A 136 -9.57 -15.08 -7.88
CA SER A 136 -8.63 -15.54 -6.87
C SER A 136 -7.28 -15.88 -7.52
N VAL A 137 -6.20 -15.31 -6.99
CA VAL A 137 -4.85 -15.39 -7.53
C VAL A 137 -3.88 -15.82 -6.43
N GLU A 138 -3.25 -16.98 -6.61
CA GLU A 138 -2.15 -17.43 -5.75
C GLU A 138 -0.86 -16.64 -6.00
N SER A 139 -0.62 -16.25 -7.26
CA SER A 139 0.58 -15.50 -7.65
C SER A 139 0.24 -14.46 -8.72
N PHE A 140 0.37 -13.18 -8.38
CA PHE A 140 0.13 -12.07 -9.31
C PHE A 140 1.08 -12.13 -10.51
N SER A 141 2.31 -12.60 -10.28
CA SER A 141 3.28 -12.84 -11.35
C SER A 141 2.78 -13.85 -12.39
N ASN A 142 2.18 -14.96 -11.96
CA ASN A 142 1.64 -15.97 -12.87
C ASN A 142 0.35 -15.48 -13.54
N HIS A 143 -0.53 -14.81 -12.79
CA HIS A 143 -1.78 -14.27 -13.33
C HIS A 143 -1.51 -13.22 -14.41
N TYR A 144 -0.63 -12.26 -14.18
CA TYR A 144 -0.28 -11.20 -15.16
C TYR A 144 0.56 -11.66 -16.34
N LYS A 145 1.21 -12.83 -16.26
CA LYS A 145 1.79 -13.49 -17.43
C LYS A 145 0.71 -14.06 -18.35
N LYS A 146 -0.38 -14.60 -17.77
CA LYS A 146 -1.49 -15.21 -18.50
C LYS A 146 -2.51 -14.19 -19.00
N SER A 147 -2.82 -13.18 -18.19
CA SER A 147 -3.77 -12.11 -18.51
C SER A 147 -3.05 -10.77 -18.65
N ARG A 148 -2.63 -10.47 -19.90
CA ARG A 148 -2.03 -9.17 -20.23
C ARG A 148 -2.98 -8.00 -19.95
N ILE A 149 -4.29 -8.22 -20.15
CA ILE A 149 -5.33 -7.21 -19.92
C ILE A 149 -5.39 -6.82 -18.45
N CYS A 150 -5.37 -7.77 -17.52
CA CYS A 150 -5.37 -7.43 -16.08
C CYS A 150 -4.12 -6.64 -15.70
N ARG A 151 -2.95 -7.01 -16.23
CA ARG A 151 -1.70 -6.28 -16.00
C ARG A 151 -1.73 -4.84 -16.52
N GLU A 152 -2.37 -4.61 -17.67
CA GLU A 152 -2.47 -3.29 -18.28
C GLU A 152 -3.53 -2.44 -17.59
N ARG A 153 -4.68 -3.00 -17.24
CA ARG A 153 -5.74 -2.31 -16.50
C ARG A 153 -5.30 -1.87 -15.11
N GLU A 154 -4.50 -2.68 -14.44
CA GLU A 154 -3.99 -2.31 -13.13
C GLU A 154 -2.98 -1.14 -13.20
N ARG A 155 -2.30 -0.92 -14.33
CA ARG A 155 -1.33 0.18 -14.44
C ARG A 155 -1.98 1.57 -14.51
N ILE A 156 -3.29 1.61 -14.70
CA ILE A 156 -4.13 2.80 -14.82
C ILE A 156 -4.77 3.03 -13.45
#